data_AF-A0A7V1H2R3-F1
#
_entry.id   AF-A0A7V1H2R3-F1
#
_cell.length_a   1.000
_cell.length_b   1.000
_cell.length_c   1.000
_cell.angle_alpha   90.00
_cell.angle_beta   90.00
_cell.angle_gamma   90.00
#
_symmetry.space_group_name_H-M   'P 1'
#
loop_
_entity.id
_entity.type
_entity.pdbx_description
1 polymer ?
#
loop_
_entity_poly.entity_id
_entity_poly.type
_entity_poly.pdbx_seq_one_letter_code
_entity_poly.pdbx_strand_id
1 'polypeptide(L)'
;MKFTTVLKTTSRLFRDFLTFNRKTSGIKIMKANFKVNRDRIKTISMIHEQLYKEKERRRIATELHGSIGQNLSLAIIKCEELKSKIPSEDSLTVIEYICDMLEQSLENTRLLALEISPPVLYEIGLEAAVSWLLEQFKDKHGLQYIFEDDKKQKSLDNNILVWGAWEAACTLNPGMVKEHE
;
A
#
# COMPACT_ATOMS: atom_id res chain seq x y z
N MET A 1 37.59 11.82 71.27
CA MET A 1 37.04 10.59 70.65
C MET A 1 35.69 10.77 69.92
N LYS A 2 34.91 11.83 70.17
CA LYS A 2 33.57 12.00 69.53
C LYS A 2 33.61 12.57 68.09
N PHE A 3 34.58 13.43 67.77
CA PHE A 3 34.68 14.11 66.46
C PHE A 3 35.03 13.18 65.28
N THR A 4 35.93 12.21 65.52
CA THR A 4 36.34 11.22 64.50
C THR A 4 35.23 10.25 64.12
N THR A 5 34.35 9.92 65.07
CA THR A 5 33.15 9.10 64.80
C THR A 5 32.13 9.86 63.96
N VAL A 6 31.90 11.14 64.24
CA VAL A 6 30.98 11.99 63.46
C VAL A 6 31.48 12.18 62.01
N LEU A 7 32.77 12.41 61.81
CA LEU A 7 33.38 12.52 60.47
C LEU A 7 33.31 11.22 59.66
N LYS A 8 33.51 10.06 60.31
CA LYS A 8 33.38 8.76 59.65
C LYS A 8 31.94 8.45 59.27
N THR A 9 30.97 8.78 60.13
CA THR A 9 29.55 8.57 59.84
C THR A 9 29.05 9.46 58.72
N THR A 10 29.45 10.75 58.71
CA THR A 10 29.10 11.68 57.63
C THR A 10 29.71 11.28 56.28
N SER A 11 30.97 10.83 56.25
CA SER A 11 31.58 10.29 55.02
C SER A 11 30.88 9.03 54.51
N ARG A 12 30.44 8.14 55.42
CA ARG A 12 29.71 6.92 55.06
C ARG A 12 28.34 7.24 54.45
N LEU A 13 27.57 8.11 55.11
CA LEU A 13 26.25 8.54 54.63
C LEU A 13 26.34 9.26 53.27
N PHE A 14 27.37 10.09 53.06
CA PHE A 14 27.60 10.72 51.76
C PHE A 14 27.93 9.70 50.65
N ARG A 15 28.75 8.68 50.96
CA ARG A 15 29.06 7.60 50.02
C ARG A 15 27.82 6.77 49.68
N ASP A 16 27.00 6.46 50.68
CA ASP A 16 25.75 5.73 50.51
C ASP A 16 24.73 6.55 49.68
N PHE A 17 24.66 7.87 49.89
CA PHE A 17 23.85 8.78 49.08
C PHE A 17 24.31 8.85 47.62
N LEU A 18 25.62 8.94 47.36
CA LEU A 18 26.15 8.95 45.99
C LEU A 18 25.90 7.62 45.26
N THR A 19 26.08 6.49 45.95
CA THR A 19 25.81 5.17 45.36
C THR A 19 24.31 4.97 45.10
N PHE A 20 23.44 5.45 46.00
CA PHE A 20 22.00 5.46 45.81
C PHE A 20 21.59 6.31 44.61
N ASN A 21 22.07 7.55 44.49
CA ASN A 21 21.77 8.43 43.36
C ASN A 21 22.27 7.86 42.02
N ARG A 22 23.44 7.22 42.01
CA ARG A 22 23.95 6.52 40.82
C ARG A 22 23.04 5.35 40.44
N LYS A 23 22.55 4.58 41.41
CA LYS A 23 21.63 3.45 41.18
C LYS A 23 20.26 3.91 40.68
N THR A 24 19.68 4.96 41.26
CA THR A 24 18.39 5.52 40.83
C THR A 24 18.47 6.14 39.43
N SER A 25 19.57 6.84 39.12
CA SER A 25 19.83 7.36 37.78
C SER A 25 20.00 6.24 36.75
N GLY A 26 20.72 5.16 37.09
CA GLY A 26 20.85 3.97 36.25
C GLY A 26 19.50 3.31 35.96
N ILE A 27 18.63 3.18 36.96
CA ILE A 27 17.26 2.63 36.78
C ILE A 27 16.42 3.54 35.87
N LYS A 28 16.52 4.87 35.99
CA LYS A 28 15.82 5.81 35.09
C LYS A 28 16.26 5.66 33.64
N ILE A 29 17.56 5.60 33.39
CA ILE A 29 18.13 5.41 32.04
C ILE A 29 17.69 4.05 31.47
N MET A 30 17.77 2.98 32.28
CA MET A 30 17.35 1.65 31.85
C MET A 30 15.86 1.61 31.51
N LYS A 31 14.99 2.23 32.32
CA LYS A 31 13.55 2.36 32.03
C LYS A 31 13.28 3.15 30.74
N ALA A 32 14.01 4.25 30.52
CA ALA A 32 13.89 5.04 29.30
C ALA A 32 14.31 4.23 28.06
N ASN A 33 15.44 3.52 28.12
CA ASN A 33 15.90 2.64 27.04
C ASN A 33 14.93 1.49 26.77
N PHE A 34 14.35 0.87 27.81
CA PHE A 34 13.32 -0.15 27.64
C PHE A 34 12.06 0.39 26.96
N LYS A 35 11.65 1.63 27.28
CA LYS A 35 10.52 2.27 26.61
C LYS A 35 10.82 2.53 25.14
N VAL A 36 11.97 3.12 24.83
CA VAL A 36 12.41 3.39 23.45
C VAL A 36 12.52 2.09 22.63
N ASN A 37 13.09 1.03 23.19
CA ASN A 37 13.19 -0.26 22.51
C ASN A 37 11.82 -0.90 22.28
N ARG A 38 10.90 -0.80 23.25
CA ARG A 38 9.51 -1.28 23.07
C ARG A 38 8.82 -0.53 21.94
N ASP A 39 8.95 0.79 21.91
CA ASP A 39 8.32 1.62 20.88
C ASP A 39 8.92 1.30 19.49
N ARG A 40 10.24 1.11 19.39
CA ARG A 40 10.90 0.62 18.18
C ARG A 40 10.38 -0.73 17.69
N ILE A 41 10.26 -1.71 18.58
CA ILE A 41 9.73 -3.04 18.22
C ILE A 41 8.31 -2.90 17.67
N LYS A 42 7.44 -2.11 18.32
CA LYS A 42 6.08 -1.86 17.83
C LYS A 42 6.07 -1.23 16.44
N THR A 43 6.91 -0.21 16.23
CA THR A 43 7.01 0.45 14.91
C THR A 43 7.47 -0.54 13.83
N ILE A 44 8.50 -1.34 14.10
CA ILE A 44 9.00 -2.34 13.15
C ILE A 44 7.92 -3.39 12.85
N SER A 45 7.22 -3.90 13.87
CA SER A 45 6.12 -4.85 13.67
C SER A 45 5.00 -4.27 12.81
N MET A 46 4.61 -3.01 13.05
CA MET A 46 3.60 -2.32 12.26
C MET A 46 4.04 -2.14 10.80
N ILE A 47 5.29 -1.75 10.57
CA ILE A 47 5.86 -1.64 9.23
C ILE A 47 5.86 -2.99 8.52
N HIS A 48 6.32 -4.06 9.18
CA HIS A 48 6.32 -5.40 8.59
C HIS A 48 4.91 -5.89 8.23
N GLU A 49 3.91 -5.62 9.07
CA GLU A 49 2.52 -5.98 8.78
C GLU A 49 2.00 -5.25 7.53
N GLN A 50 2.30 -3.95 7.42
CA GLN A 50 1.92 -3.14 6.25
C GLN A 50 2.61 -3.65 4.98
N LEU A 51 3.90 -3.96 5.05
CA LEU A 51 4.65 -4.52 3.92
C LEU A 51 4.11 -5.87 3.48
N TYR A 52 3.72 -6.74 4.43
CA TYR A 52 3.11 -8.03 4.11
C TYR A 52 1.77 -7.85 3.41
N LYS A 53 0.90 -6.97 3.91
CA LYS A 53 -0.39 -6.66 3.28
C LYS A 53 -0.22 -6.11 1.86
N GLU A 54 0.75 -5.21 1.66
CA GLU A 54 1.02 -4.65 0.34
C GLU A 54 1.52 -5.71 -0.64
N LYS A 55 2.42 -6.59 -0.19
CA LYS A 55 2.88 -7.72 -1.00
C LYS A 55 1.73 -8.65 -1.39
N GLU A 56 0.80 -8.90 -0.48
CA GLU A 56 -0.36 -9.76 -0.75
C GLU A 56 -1.35 -9.09 -1.71
N ARG A 57 -1.65 -7.79 -1.52
CA ARG A 57 -2.43 -7.00 -2.47
C ARG A 57 -1.84 -7.07 -3.87
N ARG A 58 -0.52 -6.87 -3.99
CA ARG A 58 0.20 -6.99 -5.26
C ARG A 58 0.06 -8.39 -5.86
N ARG A 59 0.27 -9.44 -5.06
CA ARG A 59 0.14 -10.84 -5.52
C ARG A 59 -1.25 -11.10 -6.11
N ILE A 60 -2.30 -10.67 -5.40
CA ILE A 60 -3.70 -10.83 -5.82
C ILE A 60 -3.97 -10.06 -7.10
N ALA A 61 -3.55 -8.79 -7.19
CA ALA A 61 -3.78 -7.97 -8.37
C ALA A 61 -3.08 -8.53 -9.62
N THR A 62 -1.85 -9.02 -9.49
CA THR A 62 -1.12 -9.69 -10.58
C THR A 62 -1.80 -10.99 -10.99
N GLU A 63 -2.28 -11.80 -10.05
CA GLU A 63 -2.97 -13.06 -10.35
C GLU A 63 -4.32 -12.83 -11.05
N LEU A 64 -5.06 -11.81 -10.62
CA LEU A 64 -6.32 -11.36 -11.20
C LEU A 64 -6.12 -10.82 -12.62
N HIS A 65 -5.17 -9.90 -12.81
CA HIS A 65 -4.88 -9.35 -14.14
C HIS A 65 -4.31 -10.40 -15.10
N GLY A 66 -3.35 -11.18 -14.64
CA GLY A 66 -2.67 -12.20 -15.43
C GLY A 66 -3.61 -13.35 -15.79
N SER A 67 -4.02 -14.16 -14.80
CA SER A 67 -4.74 -15.40 -15.10
C SER A 67 -6.19 -15.16 -15.54
N ILE A 68 -6.94 -14.34 -14.80
CA ILE A 68 -8.36 -14.12 -15.06
C ILE A 68 -8.54 -13.20 -16.27
N GLY A 69 -7.76 -12.12 -16.36
CA GLY A 69 -7.78 -11.22 -17.51
C GLY A 69 -7.42 -11.91 -18.84
N GLN A 70 -6.39 -12.78 -18.86
CA GLN A 70 -6.03 -13.55 -20.06
C GLN A 70 -7.13 -14.55 -20.45
N ASN A 71 -7.69 -15.27 -19.48
CA ASN A 71 -8.77 -16.23 -19.74
C ASN A 71 -10.01 -15.55 -20.32
N LEU A 72 -10.40 -14.40 -19.78
CA LEU A 72 -11.53 -13.61 -20.29
C LEU A 72 -11.22 -13.05 -21.70
N SER A 73 -10.01 -12.58 -21.95
CA SER A 73 -9.59 -12.11 -23.28
C SER A 73 -9.67 -13.23 -24.32
N LEU A 74 -9.21 -14.44 -23.97
CA LEU A 74 -9.34 -15.62 -24.83
C LEU A 74 -10.80 -16.02 -25.05
N ALA A 75 -11.64 -15.93 -24.02
CA ALA A 75 -13.07 -16.22 -24.13
C ALA A 75 -13.77 -15.24 -25.08
N ILE A 76 -13.45 -13.94 -25.02
CA ILE A 76 -13.97 -12.92 -25.94
C ILE A 76 -13.53 -13.23 -27.38
N ILE A 77 -12.25 -13.51 -27.62
CA ILE A 77 -11.75 -13.89 -28.95
C ILE A 77 -12.52 -15.09 -29.52
N LYS A 78 -12.79 -16.10 -28.67
CA LYS A 78 -13.56 -17.29 -29.07
C LYS A 78 -15.04 -16.99 -29.29
N CYS A 79 -15.62 -16.07 -28.52
CA CYS A 79 -16.99 -15.59 -28.67
C CYS A 79 -17.18 -14.88 -30.02
N GLU A 80 -16.27 -13.97 -30.38
CA GLU A 80 -16.22 -13.31 -31.68
C GLU A 80 -16.04 -14.30 -32.85
N GLU A 81 -15.16 -15.30 -32.68
CA GLU A 81 -14.97 -16.35 -33.68
C GLU A 81 -16.27 -17.15 -33.90
N LEU A 82 -17.02 -17.45 -32.83
CA LEU A 82 -18.31 -18.13 -32.87
C LEU A 82 -19.39 -17.29 -33.57
N LYS A 83 -19.43 -15.98 -33.27
CA LYS A 83 -20.35 -15.02 -33.90
C LYS A 83 -20.21 -15.03 -35.43
N SER A 84 -18.99 -15.13 -35.94
CA SER A 84 -18.73 -15.18 -37.39
C SER A 84 -19.18 -16.48 -38.10
N LYS A 85 -19.48 -17.54 -37.36
CA LYS A 85 -19.75 -18.90 -37.91
C LYS A 85 -21.21 -19.33 -37.80
N ILE A 86 -22.06 -18.57 -37.11
CA ILE A 86 -23.43 -18.97 -36.80
C ILE A 86 -24.42 -18.25 -37.73
N PRO A 87 -25.23 -19.00 -38.49
CA PRO A 87 -26.18 -18.42 -39.45
C PRO A 87 -27.56 -18.08 -38.84
N SER A 88 -27.80 -18.44 -37.58
CA SER A 88 -29.09 -18.27 -36.89
C SER A 88 -29.14 -16.94 -36.13
N GLU A 89 -30.15 -16.11 -36.42
CA GLU A 89 -30.34 -14.78 -35.82
C GLU A 89 -30.64 -14.86 -34.30
N ASP A 90 -31.45 -15.83 -33.87
CA ASP A 90 -31.72 -16.09 -32.45
C ASP A 90 -30.43 -16.51 -31.70
N SER A 91 -29.59 -17.32 -32.35
CA SER A 91 -28.33 -17.78 -31.77
C SER A 91 -27.26 -16.67 -31.74
N LEU A 92 -27.27 -15.78 -32.72
CA LEU A 92 -26.42 -14.58 -32.74
C LEU A 92 -26.76 -13.66 -31.56
N THR A 93 -28.04 -13.42 -31.30
CA THR A 93 -28.49 -12.57 -30.19
C THR A 93 -28.01 -13.10 -28.83
N VAL A 94 -28.07 -14.41 -28.60
CA VAL A 94 -27.58 -15.04 -27.37
C VAL A 94 -26.05 -14.91 -27.25
N ILE A 95 -25.33 -15.04 -28.36
CA ILE A 95 -23.86 -14.94 -28.37
C ILE A 95 -23.42 -13.50 -28.13
N GLU A 96 -24.08 -12.52 -28.73
CA GLU A 96 -23.82 -11.11 -28.46
C GLU A 96 -23.97 -10.79 -26.99
N TYR A 97 -25.05 -11.26 -26.36
CA TYR A 97 -25.24 -11.09 -24.93
C TYR A 97 -24.11 -11.74 -24.09
N ILE A 98 -23.63 -12.92 -24.49
CA ILE A 98 -22.49 -13.59 -23.83
C ILE A 98 -21.19 -12.79 -24.02
N CYS A 99 -20.92 -12.30 -25.23
CA CYS A 99 -19.73 -11.49 -25.50
C CYS A 99 -19.76 -10.21 -24.65
N ASP A 100 -20.89 -9.51 -24.60
CA ASP A 100 -21.07 -8.31 -23.77
C ASP A 100 -20.83 -8.60 -22.28
N MET A 101 -21.35 -9.72 -21.76
CA MET A 101 -21.10 -10.13 -20.37
C MET A 101 -19.62 -10.44 -20.10
N LEU A 102 -18.91 -11.05 -21.06
CA LEU A 102 -17.48 -11.31 -20.95
C LEU A 102 -16.65 -10.02 -20.98
N GLU A 103 -17.01 -9.08 -21.84
CA GLU A 103 -16.37 -7.75 -21.90
C GLU A 103 -16.56 -6.98 -20.59
N GLN A 104 -17.78 -6.93 -20.07
CA GLN A 104 -18.07 -6.31 -18.78
C GLN A 104 -17.30 -6.99 -17.63
N SER A 105 -17.20 -8.33 -17.66
CA SER A 105 -16.43 -9.09 -16.66
C SER A 105 -14.94 -8.80 -16.73
N LEU A 106 -14.39 -8.66 -17.95
CA LEU A 106 -12.99 -8.30 -18.16
C LEU A 106 -12.70 -6.90 -17.64
N GLU A 107 -13.59 -5.95 -17.92
CA GLU A 107 -13.45 -4.58 -17.44
C GLU A 107 -13.54 -4.51 -15.91
N ASN A 108 -14.53 -5.17 -15.31
CA ASN A 108 -14.65 -5.27 -13.85
C ASN A 108 -13.41 -5.90 -13.21
N THR A 109 -12.85 -6.94 -13.83
CA THR A 109 -11.62 -7.59 -13.37
C THR A 109 -10.43 -6.63 -13.39
N ARG A 110 -10.28 -5.84 -14.45
CA ARG A 110 -9.22 -4.82 -14.56
C ARG A 110 -9.37 -3.73 -13.50
N LEU A 111 -10.60 -3.26 -13.29
CA LEU A 111 -10.92 -2.27 -12.26
C LEU A 111 -10.64 -2.78 -10.85
N LEU A 112 -10.99 -4.04 -10.55
CA LEU A 112 -10.70 -4.65 -9.26
C LEU A 112 -9.19 -4.84 -9.05
N ALA A 113 -8.46 -5.27 -10.07
CA ALA A 113 -7.00 -5.38 -9.99
C ALA A 113 -6.35 -4.01 -9.70
N LEU A 114 -6.85 -2.97 -10.36
CA LEU A 114 -6.48 -1.57 -10.15
C LEU A 114 -6.74 -1.08 -8.72
N GLU A 115 -7.94 -1.34 -8.20
CA GLU A 115 -8.35 -0.95 -6.84
C GLU A 115 -7.54 -1.68 -5.77
N ILE A 116 -7.16 -2.93 -6.02
CA ILE A 116 -6.36 -3.73 -5.07
C ILE A 116 -4.90 -3.29 -5.08
N SER A 117 -4.28 -3.20 -6.25
CA SER A 117 -2.89 -2.73 -6.41
C SER A 117 -2.59 -2.57 -7.90
N PRO A 118 -2.33 -1.36 -8.42
CA PRO A 118 -2.05 -1.18 -9.84
C PRO A 118 -0.84 -2.02 -10.27
N PRO A 119 -1.00 -3.11 -11.04
CA PRO A 119 0.11 -4.04 -11.31
C PRO A 119 1.23 -3.36 -12.10
N VAL A 120 0.81 -2.50 -13.04
CA VAL A 120 1.64 -1.67 -13.90
C VAL A 120 2.59 -0.76 -13.11
N LEU A 121 2.21 -0.33 -11.90
CA LEU A 121 3.05 0.48 -11.02
C LEU A 121 4.41 -0.13 -10.73
N TYR A 122 4.45 -1.44 -10.62
CA TYR A 122 5.64 -2.16 -10.23
C TYR A 122 6.38 -2.78 -11.42
N GLU A 123 5.74 -2.87 -12.59
CA GLU A 123 6.32 -3.46 -13.80
C GLU A 123 6.96 -2.40 -14.72
N ILE A 124 6.31 -1.23 -14.86
CA ILE A 124 6.77 -0.16 -15.75
C ILE A 124 7.20 1.11 -15.00
N GLY A 125 7.12 1.10 -13.66
CA GLY A 125 7.56 2.20 -12.79
C GLY A 125 6.49 3.27 -12.54
N LEU A 126 6.77 4.14 -11.57
CA LEU A 126 5.82 5.13 -11.02
C LEU A 126 5.24 6.05 -12.09
N GLU A 127 6.07 6.60 -12.96
CA GLU A 127 5.66 7.57 -13.98
C GLU A 127 4.71 6.95 -15.01
N ALA A 128 5.10 5.80 -15.58
CA ALA A 128 4.30 5.13 -16.61
C ALA A 128 2.98 4.61 -16.03
N ALA A 129 2.97 4.21 -14.76
CA ALA A 129 1.77 3.75 -14.11
C ALA A 129 0.80 4.84 -13.71
N VAL A 130 1.29 6.00 -13.25
CA VAL A 130 0.44 7.15 -13.00
C VAL A 130 -0.15 7.66 -14.31
N SER A 131 0.64 7.73 -15.38
CA SER A 131 0.13 8.09 -16.72
C SER A 131 -0.97 7.14 -17.18
N TRP A 132 -0.74 5.83 -17.08
CA TRP A 132 -1.72 4.82 -17.45
C TRP A 132 -2.99 4.90 -16.58
N LEU A 133 -2.84 5.08 -15.26
CA LEU A 133 -3.97 5.23 -14.34
C LEU A 133 -4.83 6.47 -14.68
N LEU A 134 -4.18 7.59 -15.00
CA LEU A 134 -4.86 8.81 -15.41
C LEU A 134 -5.60 8.65 -16.74
N GLU A 135 -5.06 7.84 -17.66
CA GLU A 135 -5.72 7.48 -18.92
C GLU A 135 -6.98 6.64 -18.69
N GLN A 136 -6.92 5.62 -17.81
CA GLN A 136 -8.09 4.84 -17.41
C GLN A 136 -9.16 5.71 -16.71
N PHE A 137 -8.74 6.67 -15.88
CA PHE A 137 -9.65 7.62 -15.23
C PHE A 137 -10.31 8.59 -16.21
N LYS A 138 -9.57 9.03 -17.24
CA LYS A 138 -10.12 9.87 -18.32
C LYS A 138 -11.20 9.12 -19.10
N ASP A 139 -10.95 7.87 -19.48
CA ASP A 139 -11.91 7.08 -20.25
C ASP A 139 -13.19 6.79 -19.45
N LYS A 140 -13.07 6.63 -18.13
CA LYS A 140 -14.20 6.32 -17.25
C LYS A 140 -14.98 7.53 -16.74
N HIS A 141 -14.31 8.65 -16.46
CA HIS A 141 -14.91 9.82 -15.80
C HIS A 141 -14.86 11.11 -16.63
N GLY A 142 -14.27 11.09 -17.83
CA GLY A 142 -14.18 12.26 -18.72
C GLY A 142 -13.29 13.38 -18.16
N LEU A 143 -12.44 13.09 -17.18
CA LEU A 143 -11.62 14.09 -16.49
C LEU A 143 -10.40 14.49 -17.33
N GLN A 144 -10.17 15.80 -17.46
CA GLN A 144 -8.92 16.33 -18.00
C GLN A 144 -7.88 16.44 -16.88
N TYR A 145 -6.66 15.96 -17.16
CA TYR A 145 -5.54 16.02 -16.23
C TYR A 145 -4.31 16.63 -16.91
N ILE A 146 -3.44 17.24 -16.09
CA ILE A 146 -2.10 17.67 -16.48
C ILE A 146 -1.13 16.86 -15.64
N PHE A 147 -0.35 16.01 -16.31
CA PHE A 147 0.71 15.22 -15.67
C PHE A 147 2.05 15.90 -15.94
N GLU A 148 2.65 16.47 -14.90
CA GLU A 148 4.02 17.01 -14.96
C GLU A 148 4.97 16.04 -14.26
N ASP A 149 5.99 15.60 -14.99
CA ASP A 149 7.04 14.75 -14.49
C ASP A 149 8.37 15.53 -14.42
N ASP A 150 9.05 15.43 -13.28
CA ASP A 150 10.37 16.02 -13.07
C ASP A 150 11.50 15.21 -13.72
N LYS A 151 11.17 14.07 -14.37
CA LYS A 151 12.06 13.15 -15.09
C LYS A 151 13.20 12.59 -14.26
N LYS A 152 13.09 12.66 -12.93
CA LYS A 152 14.07 12.05 -12.04
C LYS A 152 13.68 10.60 -11.82
N GLN A 153 14.64 9.70 -11.92
CA GLN A 153 14.41 8.28 -11.66
C GLN A 153 13.94 8.08 -10.21
N LYS A 154 12.64 7.87 -10.04
CA LYS A 154 12.03 7.52 -8.76
C LYS A 154 12.17 6.02 -8.60
N SER A 155 13.25 5.58 -7.96
CA SER A 155 13.42 4.18 -7.60
C SER A 155 12.28 3.79 -6.65
N LEU A 156 11.29 3.07 -7.16
CA LEU A 156 10.33 2.37 -6.32
C LEU A 156 11.07 1.24 -5.62
N ASP A 157 11.73 1.54 -4.51
CA ASP A 157 12.16 0.49 -3.60
C ASP A 157 10.91 -0.32 -3.23
N ASN A 158 10.99 -1.65 -3.23
CA ASN A 158 9.86 -2.60 -3.13
C ASN A 158 9.01 -2.46 -1.84
N ASN A 159 9.30 -1.45 -1.01
CA ASN A 159 8.74 -1.16 0.29
C ASN A 159 7.90 0.13 0.34
N ILE A 160 7.64 0.79 -0.80
CA ILE A 160 6.79 1.98 -0.82
C ILE A 160 5.33 1.57 -0.64
N LEU A 161 4.70 2.09 0.42
CA LEU A 161 3.27 1.96 0.69
C LEU A 161 2.50 2.90 -0.26
N VAL A 162 2.42 2.53 -1.54
CA VAL A 162 1.72 3.31 -2.56
C VAL A 162 0.27 3.56 -2.14
N TRP A 163 -0.38 2.55 -1.54
CA TRP A 163 -1.72 2.72 -0.99
C TRP A 163 -1.80 3.82 0.08
N GLY A 164 -0.80 3.93 0.96
CA GLY A 164 -0.75 4.99 1.97
C GLY A 164 -0.49 6.38 1.35
N ALA A 165 0.28 6.45 0.26
CA ALA A 165 0.45 7.69 -0.49
C ALA A 165 -0.82 8.10 -1.25
N TRP A 166 -1.56 7.13 -1.79
CA TRP A 166 -2.86 7.33 -2.43
C TRP A 166 -3.93 7.77 -1.44
N GLU A 167 -4.06 7.08 -0.30
CA GLU A 167 -4.97 7.44 0.79
C GLU A 167 -4.66 8.85 1.35
N ALA A 168 -3.37 9.19 1.50
CA ALA A 168 -2.93 10.53 1.86
C ALA A 168 -3.26 11.57 0.77
N ALA A 169 -3.10 11.24 -0.52
CA ALA A 169 -3.43 12.14 -1.61
C ALA A 169 -4.94 12.41 -1.70
N CYS A 170 -5.78 11.39 -1.53
CA CYS A 170 -7.23 11.52 -1.50
C CYS A 170 -7.72 12.34 -0.28
N THR A 171 -7.06 12.22 0.87
CA THR A 171 -7.40 13.02 2.07
C THR A 171 -6.93 14.47 2.00
N LEU A 172 -5.86 14.77 1.25
CA LEU A 172 -5.33 16.12 1.09
C LEU A 172 -6.10 16.98 0.06
N ASN A 173 -6.96 16.39 -0.77
CA ASN A 173 -7.78 17.15 -1.72
C ASN A 173 -9.23 16.60 -1.82
N PRO A 174 -10.09 16.87 -0.82
CA PRO A 174 -11.45 16.37 -0.77
C PRO A 174 -12.39 16.91 -1.87
N GLY A 175 -11.93 17.82 -2.73
CA GLY A 175 -12.73 18.39 -3.83
C GLY A 175 -12.84 17.50 -5.09
N MET A 176 -12.12 16.39 -5.16
CA MET A 176 -12.09 15.50 -6.34
C MET A 176 -13.06 14.30 -6.26
N VAL A 177 -13.71 14.09 -5.12
CA VAL A 177 -14.78 13.09 -4.95
C VAL A 177 -16.10 13.84 -4.78
N LYS A 178 -16.58 14.48 -5.86
CA LYS A 178 -18.01 14.76 -5.96
C LYS A 178 -18.66 13.59 -6.66
N GLU A 179 -19.35 12.79 -5.86
CA GLU A 179 -20.40 11.87 -6.30
C GLU A 179 -21.29 12.59 -7.32
N HIS A 180 -21.40 12.01 -8.51
CA HIS A 180 -22.56 12.22 -9.36
C HIS A 180 -23.50 11.04 -9.10
N GLU A 181 -24.72 11.41 -8.69
CA GLU A 181 -25.95 10.63 -8.44
C GLU A 181 -25.99 9.15 -8.85
#